data_AF-A0A521GHA2-F1
#
_entry.id   AF-A0A521GHA2-F1
#
_cell.length_a   1.000
_cell.length_b   1.000
_cell.length_c   1.000
_cell.angle_alpha   90.00
_cell.angle_beta   90.00
_cell.angle_gamma   90.00
#
_symmetry.space_group_name_H-M   'P 1'
#
loop_
_entity.id
_entity.type
_entity.pdbx_description
1 polymer ?
#
loop_
_entity_poly.entity_id
_entity_poly.type
_entity_poly.pdbx_seq_one_letter_code
_entity_poly.pdbx_strand_id
1 'polypeptide(L)'
;MARTITFLLLTLLLSCQPKSQTEPAPKQYSVPAEVEPYVQAFLEQVRQRNISVPSDNLIITFGQTTGQDVCGQCDRSAGKTPRITLKADGDCWKTAFGQEREALVFHELGHCWLNRDHLKTQFPIGAYVSLMNPDDVSVYATCRYPIGGDVCDKRPRRGYYLDELFDPKTPTPAWGK
;
A
#
# COMPACT_ATOMS: atom_id res chain seq x y z
N MET A 1 -78.99 -31.41 -15.45
CA MET A 1 -77.99 -31.99 -14.52
C MET A 1 -76.63 -31.38 -14.86
N ALA A 2 -76.16 -30.44 -14.06
CA ALA A 2 -74.97 -29.64 -14.35
C ALA A 2 -73.69 -30.38 -13.91
N ARG A 3 -72.69 -30.45 -14.80
CA ARG A 3 -71.36 -30.98 -14.51
C ARG A 3 -70.49 -29.86 -13.92
N THR A 4 -70.11 -30.00 -12.66
CA THR A 4 -69.13 -29.13 -11.99
C THR A 4 -67.72 -29.51 -12.45
N ILE A 5 -67.00 -28.56 -13.05
CA ILE A 5 -65.58 -28.69 -13.38
C ILE A 5 -64.78 -28.05 -12.25
N THR A 6 -64.04 -28.86 -11.51
CA THR A 6 -63.14 -28.39 -10.45
C THR A 6 -61.80 -28.01 -11.06
N PHE A 7 -61.48 -26.72 -11.11
CA PHE A 7 -60.16 -26.22 -11.48
C PHE A 7 -59.19 -26.39 -10.30
N LEU A 8 -58.20 -27.26 -10.45
CA LEU A 8 -57.10 -27.44 -9.50
C LEU A 8 -56.04 -26.36 -9.78
N LEU A 9 -56.02 -25.32 -8.94
CA LEU A 9 -55.07 -24.20 -9.04
C LEU A 9 -53.70 -24.64 -8.51
N LEU A 10 -52.74 -24.86 -9.41
CA LEU A 10 -51.36 -25.22 -9.09
C LEU A 10 -50.58 -23.96 -8.66
N THR A 11 -50.39 -23.76 -7.36
CA THR A 11 -49.61 -22.64 -6.81
C THR A 11 -48.11 -22.91 -6.96
N LEU A 12 -47.48 -22.28 -7.95
CA LEU A 12 -46.01 -22.22 -8.04
C LEU A 12 -45.45 -21.38 -6.89
N LEU A 13 -44.82 -22.05 -5.93
CA LEU A 13 -43.99 -21.41 -4.90
C LEU A 13 -42.67 -20.94 -5.56
N LEU A 14 -42.63 -19.67 -5.98
CA LEU A 14 -41.39 -18.96 -6.27
C LEU A 14 -40.60 -18.75 -4.98
N SER A 15 -39.78 -19.74 -4.63
CA SER A 15 -38.76 -19.61 -3.59
C SER A 15 -37.67 -18.66 -4.10
N CYS A 16 -37.80 -17.37 -3.76
CA CYS A 16 -36.69 -16.44 -3.84
C CYS A 16 -35.69 -16.80 -2.74
N GLN A 17 -34.60 -17.49 -3.09
CA GLN A 17 -33.44 -17.52 -2.20
C GLN A 17 -32.89 -16.09 -2.12
N PRO A 18 -32.78 -15.49 -0.92
CA PRO A 18 -32.04 -14.24 -0.78
C PRO A 18 -30.60 -14.53 -1.22
N LYS A 19 -30.15 -13.83 -2.27
CA LYS A 19 -28.73 -13.83 -2.64
C LYS A 19 -27.97 -13.42 -1.39
N SER A 20 -27.12 -14.31 -0.89
CA SER A 20 -26.18 -14.01 0.19
C SER A 20 -25.25 -12.89 -0.31
N GLN A 21 -25.67 -11.64 -0.11
CA GLN A 21 -24.78 -10.50 -0.23
C GLN A 21 -23.87 -10.59 0.99
N THR A 22 -22.66 -11.08 0.79
CA THR A 22 -21.61 -11.01 1.81
C THR A 22 -21.39 -9.54 2.13
N GLU A 23 -21.91 -9.10 3.27
CA GLU A 23 -21.72 -7.74 3.77
C GLU A 23 -20.21 -7.50 3.94
N PRO A 24 -19.67 -6.35 3.50
CA PRO A 24 -18.26 -6.06 3.69
C PRO A 24 -17.90 -6.12 5.17
N ALA A 25 -16.71 -6.65 5.48
CA ALA A 25 -16.22 -6.64 6.85
C ALA A 25 -16.19 -5.20 7.40
N PRO A 26 -16.46 -4.99 8.70
CA PRO A 26 -16.37 -3.67 9.29
C PRO A 26 -14.96 -3.11 9.10
N LYS A 27 -14.86 -1.81 8.81
CA LYS A 27 -13.57 -1.12 8.73
C LYS A 27 -12.83 -1.24 10.06
N GLN A 28 -11.51 -1.43 9.99
CA GLN A 28 -10.65 -1.53 11.15
C GLN A 28 -9.39 -0.70 10.96
N TYR A 29 -8.99 0.02 12.01
CA TYR A 29 -7.69 0.68 12.09
C TYR A 29 -6.87 0.08 13.24
N SER A 30 -5.70 -0.46 12.93
CA SER A 30 -4.77 -1.00 13.94
C SER A 30 -3.34 -0.96 13.41
N VAL A 31 -2.51 -0.11 14.00
CA VAL A 31 -1.14 0.14 13.56
C VAL A 31 -0.21 0.13 14.78
N PRO A 32 0.98 -0.50 14.73
CA PRO A 32 1.93 -0.46 15.83
C PRO A 32 2.38 0.98 16.10
N ALA A 33 2.53 1.35 17.37
CA ALA A 33 2.88 2.71 17.76
C ALA A 33 4.18 3.23 17.11
N GLU A 34 5.14 2.35 16.82
CA GLU A 34 6.39 2.71 16.14
C GLU A 34 6.24 2.95 14.63
N VAL A 35 5.16 2.45 14.01
CA VAL A 35 4.85 2.63 12.59
C VAL A 35 3.94 3.84 12.36
N GLU A 36 3.08 4.14 13.34
CA GLU A 36 2.08 5.22 13.28
C GLU A 36 2.62 6.57 12.79
N PRO A 37 3.80 7.07 13.22
CA PRO A 37 4.32 8.34 12.72
C PRO A 37 4.52 8.38 11.20
N TYR A 38 4.87 7.25 10.58
CA TYR A 38 5.03 7.16 9.13
C TYR A 38 3.68 7.13 8.41
N VAL A 39 2.68 6.46 8.97
CA VAL A 39 1.31 6.50 8.43
C VAL A 39 0.76 7.93 8.46
N GLN A 40 0.97 8.65 9.56
CA GLN A 40 0.57 10.06 9.66
C GLN A 40 1.33 10.96 8.69
N ALA A 41 2.63 10.72 8.50
CA ALA A 41 3.43 11.44 7.50
C ALA A 41 2.88 11.22 6.07
N PHE A 42 2.44 9.99 5.74
CA PHE A 42 1.80 9.70 4.46
C PHE A 42 0.46 10.43 4.31
N LEU A 43 -0.39 10.41 5.34
CA LEU A 43 -1.68 11.11 5.33
C LEU A 43 -1.52 12.62 5.16
N GLU A 44 -0.46 13.20 5.72
CA GLU A 44 -0.11 14.60 5.47
C GLU A 44 0.25 14.84 4.00
N GLN A 45 0.99 13.94 3.35
CA GLN A 45 1.28 14.04 1.92
C GLN A 45 0.02 13.89 1.04
N VAL A 46 -0.91 13.02 1.44
CA VAL A 46 -2.23 12.86 0.82
C VAL A 46 -3.02 14.16 0.91
N ARG A 47 -3.08 14.77 2.10
CA ARG A 47 -3.79 16.02 2.36
C ARG A 47 -3.22 17.18 1.53
N GLN A 48 -1.89 17.29 1.47
CA GLN A 48 -1.21 18.32 0.67
C GLN A 48 -1.55 18.24 -0.83
N ARG A 49 -1.91 17.05 -1.33
CA ARG A 49 -2.25 16.79 -2.73
C ARG A 49 -3.75 16.68 -3.00
N ASN A 50 -4.59 16.93 -1.98
CA ASN A 50 -6.06 16.80 -2.06
C ASN A 50 -6.53 15.41 -2.55
N ILE A 51 -5.80 14.36 -2.18
CA ILE A 51 -6.16 12.97 -2.47
C ILE A 51 -7.01 12.44 -1.31
N SER A 52 -7.93 11.52 -1.60
CA SER A 52 -8.74 10.85 -0.58
C SER A 52 -8.31 9.38 -0.47
N VAL A 53 -8.00 8.93 0.75
CA VAL A 53 -7.68 7.53 1.06
C VAL A 53 -8.53 7.07 2.25
N PRO A 54 -8.84 5.77 2.39
CA PRO A 54 -9.64 5.27 3.51
C PRO A 54 -8.79 5.19 4.80
N SER A 55 -8.49 6.34 5.40
CA SER A 55 -7.58 6.48 6.54
C SER A 55 -8.06 5.77 7.82
N ASP A 56 -9.32 5.36 7.88
CA ASP A 56 -9.95 4.60 8.96
C ASP A 56 -9.95 3.08 8.73
N ASN A 57 -9.31 2.60 7.65
CA ASN A 57 -9.35 1.20 7.23
C ASN A 57 -7.97 0.68 6.82
N LEU A 58 -7.15 0.33 7.81
CA LEU A 58 -5.82 -0.23 7.63
C LEU A 58 -5.39 -1.03 8.85
N ILE A 59 -4.84 -2.22 8.61
CA ILE A 59 -4.14 -2.97 9.65
C ILE A 59 -2.68 -3.10 9.27
N ILE A 60 -1.76 -2.68 10.14
CA ILE A 60 -0.34 -2.98 10.01
C ILE A 60 0.07 -3.93 11.14
N THR A 61 0.86 -4.95 10.83
CA THR A 61 1.43 -5.87 11.82
C THR A 61 2.89 -6.18 11.49
N PHE A 62 3.70 -6.46 12.51
CA PHE A 62 4.98 -7.12 12.28
C PHE A 62 4.77 -8.64 12.16
N GLY A 63 5.46 -9.28 11.21
CA GLY A 63 5.30 -10.71 10.96
C GLY A 63 6.18 -11.24 9.83
N GLN A 64 5.86 -12.44 9.37
CA GLN A 64 6.50 -13.07 8.21
C GLN A 64 5.80 -12.64 6.92
N THR A 65 6.60 -12.28 5.93
CA THR A 65 6.17 -11.98 4.56
C THR A 65 6.32 -13.23 3.68
N THR A 66 5.85 -13.18 2.43
CA THR A 66 5.90 -14.32 1.48
C THR A 66 7.30 -14.74 1.03
N GLY A 67 8.36 -13.99 1.39
CA GLY A 67 9.73 -14.31 1.01
C GLY A 67 10.75 -13.78 2.03
N GLN A 68 11.92 -14.42 2.12
CA GLN A 68 12.95 -14.03 3.09
C GLN A 68 13.46 -12.60 2.88
N ASP A 69 13.52 -12.14 1.63
CA ASP A 69 14.04 -10.83 1.26
C ASP A 69 12.94 -9.76 1.10
N VAL A 70 11.69 -10.11 1.42
CA VAL A 70 10.55 -9.19 1.32
C VAL A 70 10.37 -8.49 2.67
N CYS A 71 10.66 -7.18 2.73
CA CYS A 71 10.57 -6.41 3.97
C CYS A 71 9.15 -5.96 4.33
N GLY A 72 8.25 -5.88 3.34
CA GLY A 72 6.86 -5.47 3.51
C GLY A 72 5.97 -6.18 2.52
N GLN A 73 4.70 -6.36 2.88
CA GLN A 73 3.70 -6.89 1.98
C GLN A 73 2.31 -6.36 2.30
N CYS A 74 1.66 -5.80 1.30
CA CYS A 74 0.25 -5.42 1.32
C CYS A 74 -0.66 -6.57 0.79
N ASP A 75 -1.69 -6.92 1.55
CA ASP A 75 -2.81 -7.79 1.16
C ASP A 75 -4.10 -6.96 1.05
N ARG A 76 -4.73 -7.01 -0.13
CA ARG A 76 -6.00 -6.35 -0.46
C ARG A 76 -7.08 -7.35 -0.86
N SER A 77 -7.21 -8.42 -0.10
CA SER A 77 -8.31 -9.38 -0.21
C SER A 77 -9.67 -8.67 -0.29
N ALA A 78 -10.47 -9.02 -1.30
CA ALA A 78 -11.75 -8.37 -1.55
C ALA A 78 -12.69 -8.46 -0.33
N GLY A 79 -13.33 -7.33 0.00
CA GLY A 79 -14.26 -7.24 1.13
C GLY A 79 -13.61 -7.25 2.52
N LYS A 80 -12.27 -7.22 2.60
CA LYS A 80 -11.50 -7.15 3.86
C LYS A 80 -10.76 -5.83 3.98
N THR A 81 -10.45 -5.45 5.22
CA THR A 81 -9.53 -4.35 5.52
C THR A 81 -8.14 -4.65 4.92
N PRO A 82 -7.55 -3.71 4.17
CA PRO A 82 -6.17 -3.84 3.69
C PRO A 82 -5.22 -4.10 4.86
N ARG A 83 -4.31 -5.06 4.67
CA ARG A 83 -3.35 -5.46 5.69
C ARG A 83 -1.93 -5.32 5.17
N ILE A 84 -1.07 -4.66 5.92
CA ILE A 84 0.37 -4.60 5.67
C ILE A 84 1.08 -5.45 6.72
N THR A 85 1.91 -6.38 6.26
CA THR A 85 2.84 -7.11 7.12
C THR A 85 4.24 -6.57 6.90
N LEU A 86 4.89 -6.09 7.97
CA LEU A 86 6.27 -5.63 7.94
C LEU A 86 7.17 -6.68 8.62
N LYS A 87 8.36 -6.90 8.07
CA LYS A 87 9.36 -7.74 8.72
C LYS A 87 10.14 -6.92 9.74
N ALA A 88 10.13 -7.35 11.00
CA ALA A 88 10.80 -6.62 12.09
C ALA A 88 12.34 -6.77 12.05
N ASP A 89 12.83 -7.89 11.53
CA ASP A 89 14.22 -8.31 11.67
C ASP A 89 15.15 -7.77 10.57
N GLY A 90 16.45 -7.81 10.85
CA GLY A 90 17.51 -7.41 9.93
C GLY A 90 17.37 -5.97 9.46
N ASP A 91 17.72 -5.75 8.20
CA ASP A 91 17.73 -4.44 7.55
C ASP A 91 16.35 -3.94 7.13
N CYS A 92 15.28 -4.70 7.38
CA CYS A 92 13.93 -4.29 7.04
C CYS A 92 13.33 -3.24 7.99
N TRP A 93 13.56 -3.39 9.30
CA TRP A 93 13.02 -2.44 10.28
C TRP A 93 14.00 -2.11 11.39
N LYS A 94 14.45 -3.11 12.15
CA LYS A 94 15.24 -2.90 13.38
C LYS A 94 16.52 -2.08 13.15
N THR A 95 17.27 -2.34 12.08
CA THR A 95 18.53 -1.61 11.76
C THR A 95 18.35 -0.52 10.72
N ALA A 96 17.16 -0.38 10.12
CA ALA A 96 16.83 0.64 9.14
C ALA A 96 16.71 2.03 9.80
N PHE A 97 17.17 3.06 9.09
CA PHE A 97 17.01 4.46 9.49
C PHE A 97 15.60 4.98 9.19
N GLY A 98 15.26 6.14 9.77
CA GLY A 98 13.94 6.74 9.63
C GLY A 98 13.49 6.92 8.17
N GLN A 99 14.39 7.34 7.27
CA GLN A 99 14.05 7.50 5.84
C GLN A 99 13.78 6.16 5.14
N GLU A 100 14.46 5.09 5.52
CA GLU A 100 14.25 3.75 4.95
C GLU A 100 12.94 3.14 5.47
N ARG A 101 12.63 3.35 6.76
CA ARG A 101 11.35 2.96 7.35
C ARG A 101 10.19 3.75 6.72
N GLU A 102 10.38 5.05 6.51
CA GLU A 102 9.41 5.88 5.78
C GLU A 102 9.20 5.37 4.35
N ALA A 103 10.28 5.11 3.61
CA ALA A 103 10.24 4.57 2.26
C ALA A 103 9.48 3.24 2.19
N LEU A 104 9.78 2.31 3.10
CA LEU A 104 9.09 1.02 3.18
C LEU A 104 7.60 1.20 3.48
N VAL A 105 7.23 1.97 4.51
CA VAL A 105 5.82 2.18 4.85
C VAL A 105 5.08 2.87 3.70
N PHE A 106 5.69 3.86 3.05
CA PHE A 106 5.08 4.58 1.94
C PHE A 106 4.93 3.70 0.70
N HIS A 107 5.88 2.79 0.45
CA HIS A 107 5.78 1.77 -0.60
C HIS A 107 4.56 0.87 -0.36
N GLU A 108 4.43 0.31 0.84
CA GLU A 108 3.29 -0.57 1.17
C GLU A 108 1.94 0.17 1.15
N LEU A 109 1.90 1.43 1.62
CA LEU A 109 0.71 2.28 1.49
C LEU A 109 0.42 2.64 0.04
N GLY A 110 1.44 2.74 -0.83
CA GLY A 110 1.29 2.84 -2.28
C GLY A 110 0.52 1.66 -2.86
N HIS A 111 0.84 0.44 -2.45
CA HIS A 111 0.06 -0.75 -2.81
C HIS A 111 -1.36 -0.73 -2.22
N CYS A 112 -1.46 -0.43 -0.92
CA CYS A 112 -2.68 -0.62 -0.13
C CYS A 112 -3.74 0.47 -0.34
N TRP A 113 -3.33 1.73 -0.44
CA TRP A 113 -4.23 2.89 -0.55
C TRP A 113 -4.22 3.54 -1.93
N LEU A 114 -3.10 3.51 -2.66
CA LEU A 114 -3.00 4.15 -3.99
C LEU A 114 -3.16 3.16 -5.14
N ASN A 115 -3.25 1.85 -4.87
CA ASN A 115 -3.33 0.80 -5.90
C ASN A 115 -2.19 0.91 -6.92
N ARG A 116 -0.98 1.18 -6.45
CA ARG A 116 0.22 1.25 -7.28
C ARG A 116 0.85 -0.14 -7.40
N ASP A 117 1.23 -0.53 -8.61
CA ASP A 117 2.03 -1.74 -8.85
C ASP A 117 3.52 -1.44 -8.83
N HIS A 118 4.36 -2.47 -8.75
CA HIS A 118 5.80 -2.29 -8.83
C HIS A 118 6.22 -1.70 -10.17
N LEU A 119 7.23 -0.81 -10.15
CA LEU A 119 7.86 -0.24 -11.34
C LEU A 119 9.38 -0.42 -11.28
N LYS A 120 9.91 -1.22 -12.20
CA LYS A 120 11.35 -1.59 -12.25
C LYS A 120 12.20 -0.65 -13.10
N THR A 121 11.60 0.38 -13.69
CA THR A 121 12.32 1.31 -14.56
C THR A 121 13.36 2.09 -13.76
N GLN A 122 14.52 2.33 -14.37
CA GLN A 122 15.61 3.11 -13.81
C GLN A 122 15.93 4.29 -14.72
N PHE A 123 16.44 5.35 -14.11
CA PHE A 123 17.09 6.46 -14.80
C PHE A 123 18.44 6.03 -15.41
N PRO A 124 19.01 6.80 -16.35
CA PRO A 124 20.34 6.52 -16.92
C PRO A 124 21.45 6.36 -15.87
N ILE A 125 21.33 7.05 -14.74
CA ILE A 125 22.26 6.95 -13.60
C ILE A 125 22.07 5.68 -12.74
N GLY A 126 21.15 4.78 -13.12
CA GLY A 126 20.86 3.52 -12.44
C GLY A 126 19.92 3.61 -11.23
N ALA A 127 19.49 4.81 -10.82
CA ALA A 127 18.51 4.97 -9.76
C ALA A 127 17.10 4.60 -10.25
N TYR A 128 16.30 3.93 -9.42
CA TYR A 128 14.90 3.65 -9.76
C TYR A 128 14.08 4.92 -9.95
N VAL A 129 13.18 4.91 -10.93
CA VAL A 129 12.31 6.06 -11.21
C VAL A 129 11.20 6.20 -10.17
N SER A 130 10.87 5.14 -9.43
CA SER A 130 9.73 5.13 -8.51
C SER A 130 10.10 4.60 -7.13
N LEU A 131 9.38 5.08 -6.12
CA LEU A 131 9.38 4.47 -4.79
C LEU A 131 8.75 3.07 -4.81
N MET A 132 7.90 2.79 -5.79
CA MET A 132 7.30 1.49 -6.04
C MET A 132 8.27 0.50 -6.70
N ASN A 133 9.58 0.72 -6.60
CA ASN A 133 10.54 -0.27 -7.06
C ASN A 133 10.58 -1.45 -6.08
N PRO A 134 10.80 -2.69 -6.54
CA PRO A 134 10.71 -3.87 -5.68
C PRO A 134 11.97 -4.16 -4.86
N ASP A 135 13.08 -3.46 -5.11
CA ASP A 135 14.42 -3.94 -4.74
C ASP A 135 15.18 -2.98 -3.79
N ASP A 136 14.80 -1.70 -3.72
CA ASP A 136 15.56 -0.64 -3.03
C ASP A 136 14.65 0.33 -2.26
N VAL A 137 14.57 0.15 -0.94
CA VAL A 137 13.95 1.11 -0.01
C VAL A 137 14.89 2.27 0.36
N SER A 138 16.15 2.25 -0.10
CA SER A 138 17.15 3.28 0.21
C SER A 138 17.17 4.45 -0.80
N VAL A 139 16.18 4.54 -1.70
CA VAL A 139 16.16 5.50 -2.81
C VAL A 139 16.30 6.98 -2.40
N TYR A 140 15.93 7.33 -1.17
CA TYR A 140 16.21 8.64 -0.55
C TYR A 140 16.79 8.52 0.88
N ALA A 141 17.50 7.42 1.18
CA ALA A 141 18.10 7.21 2.49
C ALA A 141 19.17 8.24 2.86
N THR A 142 19.38 8.40 4.16
CA THR A 142 20.52 9.15 4.71
C THR A 142 21.83 8.43 4.38
N CYS A 143 22.91 9.18 4.20
CA CYS A 143 24.22 8.55 4.11
C CYS A 143 24.59 7.92 5.47
N ARG A 144 24.89 6.62 5.47
CA ARG A 144 25.35 5.89 6.66
C ARG A 144 26.83 6.10 6.95
N TYR A 145 27.65 6.14 5.91
CA TYR A 145 29.10 6.28 6.00
C TYR A 145 29.59 7.30 4.96
N PRO A 146 29.75 8.59 5.32
CA PRO A 146 30.16 9.66 4.38
C PRO A 146 31.67 9.62 4.10
N ILE A 147 32.18 8.46 3.67
CA ILE A 147 33.59 8.27 3.34
C ILE A 147 33.82 8.90 1.96
N GLY A 148 34.61 9.98 1.91
CA GLY A 148 34.85 10.73 0.68
C GLY A 148 33.81 11.80 0.37
N GLY A 149 32.95 12.16 1.34
CA GLY A 149 31.95 13.22 1.24
C GLY A 149 30.51 12.71 1.25
N ASP A 150 29.57 13.61 0.94
CA ASP A 150 28.12 13.36 1.11
C ASP A 150 27.44 12.76 -0.13
N VAL A 151 28.22 12.20 -1.06
CA VAL A 151 27.72 11.63 -2.34
C VAL A 151 26.70 10.49 -2.10
N CYS A 152 26.85 9.78 -0.99
CA CYS A 152 25.94 8.73 -0.52
C CYS A 152 24.61 9.26 0.06
N ASP A 153 24.48 10.56 0.30
CA ASP A 153 23.27 11.14 0.88
C ASP A 153 22.19 11.33 -0.21
N LYS A 154 21.17 10.47 -0.17
CA LYS A 154 20.07 10.50 -1.13
C LYS A 154 18.86 11.28 -0.61
N ARG A 155 18.90 11.85 0.60
CA ARG A 155 17.78 12.62 1.19
C ARG A 155 17.22 13.71 0.27
N PRO A 156 18.02 14.45 -0.52
CA PRO A 156 17.48 15.44 -1.46
C PRO A 156 16.53 14.87 -2.52
N ARG A 157 16.55 13.55 -2.77
CA ARG A 157 15.66 12.88 -3.72
C ARG A 157 14.25 12.65 -3.19
N ARG A 158 14.03 12.77 -1.86
CA ARG A 158 12.75 12.47 -1.20
C ARG A 158 11.58 13.19 -1.86
N GLY A 159 11.71 14.49 -2.16
CA GLY A 159 10.65 15.27 -2.79
C GLY A 159 10.15 14.66 -4.10
N TYR A 160 11.08 14.29 -4.98
CA TYR A 160 10.76 13.64 -6.25
C TYR A 160 10.00 12.32 -6.05
N TYR A 161 10.46 11.45 -5.15
CA TYR A 161 9.81 10.15 -4.95
C TYR A 161 8.41 10.28 -4.33
N LEU A 162 8.18 11.30 -3.50
CA LEU A 162 6.84 11.59 -3.00
C LEU A 162 5.94 12.13 -4.10
N ASP A 163 6.42 13.04 -4.93
CA ASP A 163 5.66 13.54 -6.06
C ASP A 163 5.31 12.40 -7.03
N GLU A 164 6.27 11.54 -7.37
CA GLU A 164 6.07 10.38 -8.25
C GLU A 164 5.12 9.32 -7.68
N LEU A 165 5.16 9.10 -6.36
CA LEU A 165 4.27 8.14 -5.69
C LEU A 165 2.79 8.51 -5.91
N PHE A 166 2.47 9.80 -5.84
CA PHE A 166 1.11 10.32 -5.99
C PHE A 166 0.76 10.75 -7.43
N ASP A 167 1.76 11.05 -8.27
CA ASP A 167 1.61 11.35 -9.69
C ASP A 167 2.70 10.64 -10.53
N PRO A 168 2.38 9.50 -11.17
CA PRO A 168 3.33 8.77 -12.02
C PRO A 168 3.83 9.56 -13.24
N LYS A 169 3.26 10.73 -13.54
CA LYS A 169 3.71 11.64 -14.61
C LYS A 169 4.74 12.67 -14.12
N THR A 170 5.18 12.58 -12.86
CA THR A 170 6.22 13.45 -12.30
C THR A 170 7.44 13.50 -13.23
N PRO A 171 7.87 14.68 -13.71
CA PRO A 171 8.98 14.78 -14.66
C PRO A 171 10.31 14.27 -14.08
N THR A 172 11.17 13.76 -14.98
CA THR A 172 12.53 13.35 -14.61
C THR A 172 13.30 14.50 -13.94
N PRO A 173 13.83 14.29 -12.71
CA PRO A 173 14.55 15.31 -11.98
C PRO A 173 15.96 15.48 -12.55
N ALA A 174 16.62 16.61 -12.28
CA ALA A 174 17.95 16.91 -12.83
C ALA A 174 19.01 15.86 -12.51
N TRP A 175 18.97 15.26 -11.32
CA TRP A 175 19.89 14.20 -10.90
C TRP A 175 19.62 12.85 -11.59
N GLY A 176 18.44 12.68 -12.19
CA GLY A 176 18.03 11.47 -12.90
C GLY A 176 18.22 11.54 -14.42
N LYS A 177 18.87 12.58 -14.94
CA LYS A 177 19.16 12.76 -16.36
C LYS A 177 20.52 12.16 -16.73
#